data_AF-A0A7K0S059-F1
#
_entry.id   AF-A0A7K0S059-F1
#
_cell.length_a   1.000
_cell.length_b   1.000
_cell.length_c   1.000
_cell.angle_alpha   90.00
_cell.angle_beta   90.00
_cell.angle_gamma   90.00
#
_symmetry.space_group_name_H-M   'P 1'
#
loop_
_entity.id
_entity.type
_entity.pdbx_description
1 polymer ?
#
loop_
_entity_poly.entity_id
_entity_poly.type
_entity_poly.pdbx_seq_one_letter_code
_entity_poly.pdbx_strand_id
1 'polypeptide(L)' 'MANALKSETSPYLLQHAENPVDWLPWGDEALERS' A
#
# COMPACT_ATOMS: atom_id res chain seq x y z
N MET A 1 3.54 -11.53 3.09
CA MET A 1 3.80 -10.47 4.10
C MET A 1 3.04 -9.29 3.55
N ALA A 2 1.93 -8.92 4.19
CA ALA A 2 1.02 -7.93 3.63
C ALA A 2 1.55 -6.51 3.89
N ASN A 3 1.74 -5.70 2.84
CA ASN A 3 2.08 -4.28 2.92
C ASN A 3 0.84 -3.43 3.28
N ALA A 4 0.98 -2.10 3.30
CA ALA A 4 -0.08 -1.19 3.73
C ALA A 4 -1.30 -1.19 2.80
N LEU A 5 -1.17 -1.65 1.55
CA LEU A 5 -2.29 -1.71 0.60
C LEU A 5 -3.39 -2.70 1.00
N LYS A 6 -3.15 -3.60 1.96
CA LYS A 6 -4.16 -4.56 2.47
C LYS A 6 -5.41 -3.89 3.08
N SER A 7 -5.30 -2.62 3.44
CA SER A 7 -6.38 -1.83 4.05
C SER A 7 -7.16 -0.99 3.03
N GLU A 8 -6.73 -0.99 1.76
CA GLU A 8 -7.41 -0.25 0.70
C GLU A 8 -8.69 -0.96 0.24
N THR A 9 -9.59 -0.19 -0.37
CA THR A 9 -10.85 -0.74 -0.93
C THR A 9 -10.75 -1.01 -2.43
N SER A 10 -9.75 -0.43 -3.10
CA SER A 10 -9.53 -0.61 -4.53
C SER A 10 -9.10 -2.04 -4.83
N PRO A 11 -9.83 -2.77 -5.71
CA PRO A 11 -9.44 -4.13 -6.11
C PRO A 11 -8.02 -4.20 -6.71
N TYR A 12 -7.60 -3.14 -7.40
CA TYR A 12 -6.26 -3.05 -7.99
C TYR A 12 -5.18 -2.95 -6.91
N LEU A 13 -5.38 -2.12 -5.88
CA LEU A 13 -4.40 -1.97 -4.79
C LEU A 13 -4.30 -3.24 -3.95
N LEU A 14 -5.44 -3.88 -3.68
CA LEU A 14 -5.51 -5.15 -2.96
C LEU A 14 -4.78 -6.29 -3.68
N GLN A 15 -4.78 -6.30 -5.02
CA GLN A 15 -4.02 -7.28 -5.80
C GLN A 15 -2.50 -7.19 -5.55
N HIS A 16 -2.00 -6.04 -5.10
CA HIS A 16 -0.59 -5.79 -4.82
C HIS A 16 -0.24 -5.82 -3.32
N ALA A 17 -1.20 -6.16 -2.46
CA ALA A 17 -1.01 -6.14 -1.00
C ALA A 17 0.02 -7.16 -0.49
N GLU A 18 0.23 -8.27 -1.19
CA GLU A 18 1.20 -9.32 -0.82
C GLU A 18 2.54 -9.22 -1.56
N ASN A 19 2.73 -8.16 -2.36
CA ASN A 19 3.99 -7.97 -3.07
C ASN A 19 5.15 -7.76 -2.08
N PRO A 20 6.37 -8.21 -2.40
CA PRO A 20 7.53 -8.10 -1.51
C PRO A 20 8.02 -6.65 -1.33
N VAL A 21 7.55 -5.73 -2.17
CA VAL A 21 7.78 -4.29 -2.02
C VAL A 21 6.79 -3.74 -1.00
N ASP A 22 7.31 -3.00 -0.02
CA ASP A 22 6.51 -2.34 1.03
C ASP A 22 5.80 -1.11 0.48
N TRP A 23 4.76 -1.34 -0.33
CA TRP A 23 3.95 -0.27 -0.90
C TRP A 23 3.11 0.43 0.18
N LEU A 24 3.07 1.76 0.08
CA LEU A 24 2.17 2.63 0.84
C LEU A 24 1.15 3.26 -0.12
N PRO A 25 -0.14 3.38 0.24
CA PRO A 25 -1.06 4.19 -0.55
C PRO A 25 -0.59 5.65 -0.59
N TRP A 26 -0.90 6.34 -1.68
CA TRP A 26 -0.56 7.76 -1.80
C TRP A 26 -1.35 8.60 -0.80
N GLY A 27 -0.67 9.48 -0.07
CA GLY A 27 -1.26 10.35 0.94
C GLY A 27 -0.19 11.02 1.79
N ASP A 28 -0.63 11.76 2.81
CA ASP A 28 0.27 12.52 3.68
C ASP A 28 1.32 11.62 4.36
N GLU A 29 0.93 10.43 4.82
CA GLU A 29 1.87 9.44 5.39
C GLU A 29 2.97 9.02 4.40
N ALA A 30 2.63 8.88 3.11
CA ALA A 30 3.61 8.51 2.08
C ALA A 30 4.57 9.67 1.78
N LEU A 31 4.10 10.91 1.87
CA LEU A 31 4.92 12.10 1.68
C LEU A 31 5.83 12.37 2.89
N GLU A 32 5.32 12.18 4.10
CA GLU A 32 6.09 12.34 5.34
C GLU A 32 7.24 11.33 5.46
N ARG A 33 7.10 10.15 4.84
CA ARG A 33 8.12 9.10 4.81
C ARG A 33 9.13 9.21 3.66
N SER A 34 9.05 10.26 2.82
CA SER A 34 9.89 10.42 1.61
C SER A 34 11.35 10.81 1.88
#